data_AF-A0A6G3TWF8-F1
#
_entry.id   AF-A0A6G3TWF8-F1
#
_cell.length_a   1.000
_cell.length_b   1.000
_cell.length_c   1.000
_cell.angle_alpha   90.00
_cell.angle_beta   90.00
_cell.angle_gamma   90.00
#
_symmetry.space_group_name_H-M   'P 1'
#
loop_
_entity.id
_entity.type
_entity.pdbx_description
1 polymer ?
#
loop_
_entity_poly.entity_id
_entity_poly.type
_entity_poly.pdbx_seq_one_letter_code
_entity_poly.pdbx_strand_id
1 'polypeptide(L)' 'AADGHQPQASTVVVNGEPVGHDILLSGTGCLTGVVRAAGDGGPVTGATVIVTDVRGDVLATGTTGADGAFS' A
#
# COMPACT_ATOMS: atom_id res chain seq x y z
N ALA A 1 4.88 -10.40 0.85
CA ALA A 1 4.43 -9.18 0.16
C ALA A 1 5.33 -8.05 0.63
N ALA A 2 5.73 -7.14 -0.25
CA ALA A 2 6.34 -5.88 0.15
C ALA A 2 5.22 -4.84 0.19
N ASP A 3 5.21 -3.98 1.21
CA ASP A 3 4.19 -2.94 1.31
C ASP A 3 4.24 -2.05 0.06
N GLY A 4 3.06 -1.72 -0.48
CA GLY A 4 2.92 -0.94 -1.71
C GLY A 4 3.30 -1.66 -3.02
N HIS A 5 3.43 -2.98 -3.03
CA HIS A 5 3.70 -3.76 -4.25
C HIS A 5 2.70 -4.90 -4.43
N GLN A 6 2.24 -5.12 -5.67
CA GLN A 6 1.33 -6.22 -5.98
C GLN A 6 2.07 -7.57 -5.81
N PRO A 7 1.47 -8.57 -5.13
CA PRO A 7 2.07 -9.90 -5.07
C PRO A 7 2.11 -10.51 -6.48
N GLN A 8 3.31 -10.85 -6.95
CA GLN A 8 3.51 -11.61 -8.19
C GLN A 8 3.87 -13.07 -7.88
N ALA A 9 3.29 -14.00 -8.65
CA ALA A 9 3.65 -15.41 -8.65
C ALA A 9 4.14 -15.81 -10.05
N SER A 10 5.32 -16.44 -10.12
CA SER A 10 5.90 -17.02 -11.35
C SER A 10 6.24 -18.49 -11.11
N THR A 11 5.98 -19.35 -12.11
CA THR A 11 6.34 -20.77 -12.03
C THR A 11 7.73 -20.97 -12.62
N VAL A 12 8.65 -21.54 -11.84
CA VAL A 12 10.03 -21.82 -12.28
C VAL A 12 10.26 -23.32 -12.33
N VAL A 13 10.74 -23.82 -13.47
CA VAL A 13 11.11 -25.23 -13.65
C VAL A 13 12.62 -25.37 -13.45
N VAL A 14 13.03 -26.27 -12.54
CA VAL A 14 14.43 -26.51 -12.18
C VAL A 14 14.84 -27.91 -12.60
N ASN A 15 15.98 -28.05 -13.30
CA ASN A 15 16.49 -29.34 -13.80
C ASN A 15 17.83 -29.73 -13.13
N GLY A 16 17.88 -29.62 -11.80
CA GLY A 16 19.03 -30.05 -10.98
C GLY A 16 20.11 -28.99 -10.75
N GLU A 17 20.17 -27.92 -11.55
CA GLU A 17 21.08 -26.78 -11.37
C GLU A 17 20.33 -25.54 -10.82
N PRO A 18 20.97 -24.67 -10.02
CA PRO A 18 20.35 -23.44 -9.53
C PRO A 18 19.87 -22.54 -10.67
N VAL A 19 18.59 -22.16 -10.65
CA VAL A 19 18.01 -21.20 -11.59
C VAL A 19 17.83 -19.86 -10.88
N GLY A 20 18.50 -18.82 -11.37
CA GLY A 20 18.20 -17.43 -10.98
C GLY A 20 16.90 -16.98 -11.65
N HIS A 21 15.96 -16.44 -10.88
CA HIS A 21 14.72 -15.88 -11.42
C HIS A 21 14.42 -14.55 -10.75
N ASP A 22 14.53 -13.46 -11.52
CA ASP A 22 14.19 -12.12 -11.06
C ASP A 22 12.68 -11.90 -11.19
N ILE A 23 12.05 -11.32 -10.17
CA ILE A 23 10.64 -10.95 -10.19
C ILE A 23 10.57 -9.42 -10.13
N LEU A 24 10.08 -8.81 -11.21
CA LEU A 24 9.81 -7.37 -11.25
C LEU A 24 8.45 -7.11 -10.59
N LEU A 25 8.46 -6.60 -9.38
CA LEU A 25 7.25 -6.14 -8.72
C LEU A 25 6.87 -4.78 -9.31
N SER A 26 5.78 -4.71 -10.05
CA SER A 26 5.18 -3.43 -10.40
C SER A 26 4.72 -2.75 -9.12
N GLY A 27 5.26 -1.56 -8.84
CA GLY A 27 4.77 -0.73 -7.75
C GLY A 27 3.29 -0.44 -7.99
N THR A 28 2.44 -0.83 -7.04
CA THR A 28 1.09 -0.25 -6.99
C THR A 28 1.31 1.16 -6.46
N GLY A 29 0.99 2.20 -7.25
CA GLY A 29 1.14 3.57 -6.78
C GLY A 29 0.54 3.72 -5.38
N CYS A 30 1.32 4.24 -4.44
CA CYS A 30 0.93 4.38 -3.05
C CYS A 30 0.48 5.83 -2.80
N LEU A 31 -0.69 5.99 -2.17
CA LEU A 31 -1.18 7.30 -1.74
C LEU A 31 -0.78 7.50 -0.29
N THR A 32 0.16 8.42 -0.04
CA THR A 32 0.59 8.76 1.31
C THR A 32 0.04 10.12 1.75
N GLY A 33 -0.14 10.29 3.05
CA GLY A 33 -0.61 11.56 3.61
C GLY A 33 -0.65 11.57 5.13
N VAL A 34 -1.08 12.70 5.70
CA VAL A 34 -1.24 12.87 7.15
C VAL A 34 -2.63 13.44 7.44
N VAL A 35 -3.38 12.79 8.33
CA VAL A 35 -4.67 13.29 8.81
C VAL A 35 -4.44 14.20 10.02
N ARG A 36 -4.96 15.43 9.94
CA ARG A 36 -4.87 16.43 11.01
C ARG A 36 -6.25 16.88 11.46
N ALA A 37 -6.40 17.10 12.76
CA ALA A 37 -7.61 17.63 13.35
C ALA A 37 -7.79 19.10 12.94
N ALA A 38 -9.01 19.47 12.56
CA ALA A 38 -9.31 20.82 12.06
C ALA A 38 -9.21 21.90 13.14
N GLY A 39 -9.31 21.55 14.42
CA GLY A 39 -9.29 22.50 15.54
C GLY A 39 -7.87 22.93 15.93
N ASP A 40 -7.03 21.96 16.30
CA ASP A 40 -5.69 22.20 16.85
C ASP A 40 -4.55 21.87 15.85
N GLY A 41 -4.87 21.30 14.69
CA GLY A 41 -3.88 20.85 13.71
C GLY A 41 -3.10 19.60 14.13
N GLY A 42 -3.48 18.98 15.25
CA GLY A 42 -2.85 17.79 15.81
C GLY A 42 -3.05 16.56 14.92
N PRO A 43 -2.14 15.57 15.00
CA PRO A 43 -2.29 14.33 14.24
C PRO A 43 -3.50 13.53 14.75
N VAL A 44 -4.25 12.92 13.82
CA VAL A 44 -5.36 12.03 14.17
C VAL A 44 -4.90 10.58 14.05
N THR A 45 -4.78 9.90 15.19
CA THR A 45 -4.43 8.47 15.25
C THR A 45 -5.67 7.60 15.05
N GLY A 46 -5.53 6.49 14.32
CA GLY A 46 -6.60 5.51 14.17
C GLY A 46 -7.74 5.95 13.26
N ALA A 47 -7.54 7.00 12.44
CA ALA A 47 -8.52 7.43 11.45
C ALA A 47 -8.55 6.44 10.28
N THR A 48 -9.75 6.01 9.89
CA THR A 48 -9.95 5.21 8.67
C THR A 48 -9.88 6.12 7.45
N VAL A 49 -8.98 5.79 6.52
CA VAL A 49 -8.83 6.45 5.23
C VAL A 49 -9.35 5.52 4.14
N ILE A 50 -10.22 6.04 3.29
CA ILE A 50 -10.81 5.30 2.15
C ILE A 50 -10.55 6.13 0.89
N VAL A 51 -9.96 5.51 -0.12
CA VAL A 51 -9.73 6.11 -1.43
C VAL A 51 -10.76 5.57 -2.38
N THR A 52 -11.53 6.46 -3.01
CA THR A 52 -12.54 6.08 -4.00
C THR A 52 -12.24 6.71 -5.35
N ASP A 53 -12.72 6.09 -6.42
CA ASP A 53 -12.77 6.73 -7.73
C ASP A 53 -13.95 7.74 -7.81
N VAL A 54 -14.12 8.36 -8.99
CA VAL A 54 -15.21 9.33 -9.24
C VAL A 54 -16.61 8.70 -9.26
N ARG A 55 -16.70 7.38 -9.35
CA ARG A 55 -17.94 6.60 -9.33
C ARG A 55 -18.28 6.12 -7.91
N GLY A 56 -17.34 6.24 -6.97
CA GLY A 56 -17.46 5.78 -5.60
C GLY A 56 -16.92 4.37 -5.35
N ASP A 57 -16.26 3.76 -6.35
CA ASP A 57 -15.64 2.45 -6.18
C ASP A 57 -14.41 2.57 -5.26
N VAL A 58 -14.33 1.71 -4.25
CA VAL A 58 -13.22 1.73 -3.28
C VAL A 58 -11.97 1.16 -3.93
N LEU A 59 -10.94 1.99 -4.04
CA LEU A 59 -9.64 1.65 -4.61
C LEU A 59 -8.63 1.22 -3.54
N ALA A 60 -8.70 1.80 -2.33
CA ALA A 60 -7.80 1.46 -1.22
C ALA A 60 -8.40 1.85 0.14
N THR A 61 -7.94 1.17 1.20
CA THR A 61 -8.30 1.48 2.59
C THR A 61 -7.06 1.41 3.49
N GLY A 62 -6.94 2.34 4.44
CA GLY A 62 -5.85 2.37 5.40
C GLY A 62 -6.27 2.95 6.75
N THR A 63 -5.39 2.88 7.74
CA THR A 63 -5.59 3.47 9.06
C THR A 63 -4.38 4.30 9.45
N THR A 64 -4.59 5.48 10.02
CA THR A 64 -3.48 6.36 10.37
C THR A 64 -2.70 5.90 11.60
N GLY A 65 -1.38 6.11 11.55
CA GLY A 65 -0.47 5.91 12.67
C GLY A 65 -0.57 6.96 13.78
N ALA A 66 0.30 6.86 14.78
CA ALA A 66 0.33 7.79 15.92
C ALA A 66 0.64 9.24 15.52
N ASP A 67 1.38 9.43 14.43
CA ASP A 67 1.71 10.72 13.81
C ASP A 67 0.66 11.20 12.79
N GLY A 68 -0.45 10.46 12.64
CA GLY A 68 -1.51 10.73 11.68
C GLY A 68 -1.16 10.28 10.26
N ALA A 69 -0.01 9.65 10.01
CA ALA A 69 0.42 9.24 8.68
C ALA A 69 -0.33 7.99 8.18
N PHE A 70 -0.57 7.91 6.87
CA PHE A 70 -1.05 6.72 6.17
C PHE A 70 -0.31 6.54 4.83
N SER A 71 -0.31 5.31 4.30
CA SER A 71 0.32 4.89 3.03
C SER A 71 -0.39 3.69 2.43
#